data_AF-G4T7R5-F1
#
_entry.id   AF-G4T7R5-F1
#
_cell.length_a   1.000
_cell.length_b   1.000
_cell.length_c   1.000
_cell.angle_alpha   90.00
_cell.angle_beta   90.00
_cell.angle_gamma   90.00
#
_symmetry.space_group_name_H-M   'P 1'
#
loop_
_entity.id
_entity.type
_entity.pdbx_description
1 polymer ?
#
loop_
_entity_poly.entity_id
_entity_poly.type
_entity_poly.pdbx_seq_one_letter_code
_entity_poly.pdbx_strand_id
1 'polypeptide(L)'
;MRAIVYAGFAALLGQAFAQTPTYQGQLLIQPVASNSKCLQSQNGKNNGSPIILADCNGSMDQLFTFQNGQVTMYGGSMCLDVTDGVNADGTKLQIWQCYQGSANQAFYYNSWDYTLSWNGKGKCVDLTDWSLASGNRIQVWSCSQNNQNQLWHVGYMASALPQKSQNGQSGQNNCGTGAAKDNCQTLWINSMDDFCLWGPPNKANVGDAERDMVTYCTKPGHGGRIMPAGTLKGVHFVKTKDYVQITGVGDFTKINVKNKDEGGELDNHGADGKGNPIGGLVYGNSFGQNLQYHEWTEFLSYNEFCIRACIGPNARNHCFNEYDEMGCTFNMPANYDKGIFESCQGEDSLPVGLYGTSRWHQGVKPTPAPHPVPPSSSCVRTSTVGLGY
;
A
#
# COMPACT_ATOMS: atom_id res chain seq x y z
N MET A 1 -40.22 44.81 8.52
CA MET A 1 -38.82 45.17 8.16
C MET A 1 -37.93 44.02 8.58
N ARG A 2 -37.08 43.54 7.65
CA ARG A 2 -36.17 42.40 7.83
C ARG A 2 -35.00 42.80 8.74
N ALA A 3 -34.60 41.92 9.65
CA ALA A 3 -33.25 41.91 10.20
C ALA A 3 -32.63 40.57 9.80
N ILE A 4 -31.74 40.63 8.81
CA ILE A 4 -30.89 39.51 8.40
C ILE A 4 -29.67 39.56 9.31
N VAL A 5 -29.49 38.55 10.16
CA VAL A 5 -28.25 38.36 10.90
C VAL A 5 -27.35 37.46 10.06
N TYR A 6 -26.30 38.03 9.48
CA TYR A 6 -25.22 37.27 8.87
C TYR A 6 -24.36 36.65 9.97
N ALA A 7 -24.49 35.34 10.20
CA ALA A 7 -23.48 34.59 10.92
C ALA A 7 -22.30 34.38 9.97
N GLY A 8 -21.24 35.16 10.15
CA GLY A 8 -19.98 34.97 9.42
C GLY A 8 -19.37 33.63 9.80
N PHE A 9 -19.19 32.74 8.81
CA PHE A 9 -18.30 31.59 8.95
C PHE A 9 -16.87 32.12 9.07
N ALA A 10 -16.33 32.11 10.28
CA ALA A 10 -14.89 32.17 10.47
C ALA A 10 -14.31 30.85 9.93
N ALA A 11 -13.72 30.89 8.74
CA ALA A 11 -12.85 29.83 8.28
C ALA A 11 -11.65 29.78 9.24
N LEU A 12 -11.68 28.81 10.17
CA LEU A 12 -10.47 28.36 10.83
C LEU A 12 -9.56 27.82 9.72
N LEU A 13 -8.63 28.66 9.27
CA LEU A 13 -7.44 28.20 8.55
C LEU A 13 -6.66 27.33 9.53
N GLY A 14 -7.06 26.05 9.62
CA GLY A 14 -6.19 25.05 10.19
C GLY A 14 -4.89 25.13 9.43
N GLN A 15 -3.78 25.38 10.13
CA GLN A 15 -2.47 25.18 9.55
C GLN A 15 -2.47 23.72 9.09
N ALA A 16 -2.45 23.50 7.77
CA ALA A 16 -2.18 22.18 7.24
C ALA A 16 -0.77 21.84 7.74
N PHE A 17 -0.70 21.07 8.82
CA PHE A 17 0.55 20.45 9.23
C PHE A 17 1.14 19.79 7.99
N ALA A 18 2.46 19.93 7.80
CA ALA A 18 3.12 19.23 6.71
C ALA A 18 2.76 17.74 6.83
N GLN A 19 2.02 17.21 5.84
CA GLN A 19 1.75 15.79 5.81
C GLN A 19 3.09 15.12 5.55
N THR A 20 3.35 14.14 6.39
CA THR A 20 4.47 13.22 6.30
C THR A 20 3.85 11.83 6.18
N PRO A 21 4.55 10.85 5.59
CA PRO A 21 4.08 9.48 5.61
C PRO A 21 3.72 9.08 7.04
N THR A 22 2.63 8.33 7.20
CA THR A 22 2.26 7.76 8.51
C THR A 22 3.29 6.73 8.98
N TYR A 23 4.03 6.16 8.02
CA TYR A 23 5.18 5.28 8.23
C TYR A 23 6.37 5.97 8.89
N GLN A 24 7.08 5.23 9.74
CA GLN A 24 8.18 5.71 10.57
C GLN A 24 9.46 4.91 10.38
N GLY A 25 10.60 5.50 10.76
CA GLY A 25 11.87 4.79 10.83
C GLY A 25 12.61 4.74 9.48
N GLN A 26 13.09 3.56 9.08
CA GLN A 26 13.97 3.37 7.92
C GLN A 26 13.16 3.26 6.63
N LEU A 27 12.83 4.40 6.02
CA LEU A 27 11.92 4.44 4.88
C LEU A 27 12.66 4.42 3.56
N LEU A 28 12.18 3.60 2.62
CA LEU A 28 12.47 3.72 1.20
C LEU A 28 11.50 4.71 0.58
N ILE A 29 11.97 5.42 -0.46
CA ILE A 29 11.12 6.22 -1.34
C ILE A 29 11.23 5.61 -2.74
N GLN A 30 10.11 5.17 -3.31
CA GLN A 30 10.05 4.34 -4.50
C GLN A 30 9.11 4.97 -5.53
N PRO A 31 9.44 5.05 -6.82
CA PRO A 31 8.49 5.55 -7.80
C PRO A 31 7.31 4.58 -7.90
N VAL A 32 6.08 5.07 -8.06
CA VAL A 32 4.90 4.18 -8.24
C VAL A 32 5.03 3.26 -9.46
N ALA A 33 5.87 3.65 -10.42
CA ALA A 33 6.21 2.86 -11.60
C ALA A 33 6.91 1.53 -11.27
N SER A 34 7.62 1.44 -10.13
CA SER A 34 8.39 0.26 -9.77
C SER A 34 8.72 0.21 -8.28
N ASN A 35 8.17 -0.80 -7.59
CA ASN A 35 8.44 -1.05 -6.17
C ASN A 35 9.83 -1.66 -5.92
N SER A 36 10.62 -1.96 -6.97
CA SER A 36 11.99 -2.48 -6.84
C SER A 36 13.07 -1.41 -7.03
N LYS A 37 12.66 -0.18 -7.35
CA LYS A 37 13.55 0.97 -7.51
C LYS A 37 13.39 1.93 -6.35
N CYS A 38 14.50 2.50 -5.91
CA CYS A 38 14.57 3.38 -4.74
C CYS A 38 15.33 4.66 -5.07
N LEU A 39 14.93 5.76 -4.44
CA LEU A 39 15.79 6.92 -4.32
C LEU A 39 17.07 6.55 -3.58
N GLN A 40 18.20 7.00 -4.09
CA GLN A 40 19.51 6.74 -3.52
C GLN A 40 20.39 7.99 -3.60
N SER A 41 21.16 8.25 -2.54
CA SER A 41 22.29 9.16 -2.61
C SER A 41 23.51 8.44 -3.23
N GLN A 42 23.93 8.85 -4.44
CA GLN A 42 24.95 8.12 -5.21
C GLN A 42 26.34 8.10 -4.55
N ASN A 43 26.67 9.13 -3.77
CA ASN A 43 28.00 9.31 -3.15
C ASN A 43 27.90 9.40 -1.62
N GLY A 44 26.96 8.69 -1.02
CA GLY A 44 26.74 8.68 0.42
C GLY A 44 26.25 10.02 0.98
N LYS A 45 26.43 10.20 2.29
CA LYS A 45 25.87 11.33 3.06
C LYS A 45 26.78 12.57 3.03
N ASN A 46 27.07 13.08 1.83
CA ASN A 46 27.92 14.26 1.62
C ASN A 46 27.15 15.41 0.97
N ASN A 47 27.60 16.65 1.19
CA ASN A 47 27.05 17.82 0.50
C ASN A 47 27.28 17.67 -1.01
N GLY A 48 26.23 17.91 -1.79
CA GLY A 48 26.25 17.80 -3.24
C GLY A 48 26.13 16.38 -3.76
N SER A 49 25.96 15.35 -2.90
CA SER A 49 25.73 14.00 -3.39
C SER A 49 24.47 13.95 -4.26
N PRO A 50 24.55 13.43 -5.50
CA PRO A 50 23.39 13.31 -6.37
C PRO A 50 22.32 12.38 -5.80
N ILE A 51 21.06 12.79 -5.89
CA ILE A 51 19.93 11.85 -5.77
C ILE A 51 19.67 11.22 -7.13
N ILE A 52 19.66 9.90 -7.13
CA ILE A 52 19.44 9.06 -8.31
C ILE A 52 18.38 7.98 -8.02
N LEU A 53 17.91 7.34 -9.08
CA LEU A 53 17.21 6.07 -8.98
C LEU A 53 18.20 4.90 -9.00
N ALA A 54 18.00 3.89 -8.16
CA ALA A 54 18.78 2.64 -8.16
C ALA A 54 17.89 1.46 -7.75
N ASP A 55 18.39 0.22 -7.92
CA ASP A 55 17.73 -0.96 -7.36
C ASP A 55 17.73 -0.90 -5.83
N CYS A 56 16.58 -1.19 -5.22
CA CYS A 56 16.46 -1.23 -3.77
C CYS A 56 17.35 -2.35 -3.21
N ASN A 57 18.25 -1.98 -2.29
CA ASN A 57 19.21 -2.88 -1.67
C ASN A 57 19.28 -2.72 -0.14
N GLY A 58 18.56 -1.75 0.43
CA GLY A 58 18.52 -1.51 1.87
C GLY A 58 19.80 -0.89 2.45
N SER A 59 20.71 -0.40 1.62
CA SER A 59 21.87 0.35 2.08
C SER A 59 21.45 1.66 2.75
N MET A 60 22.26 2.14 3.70
CA MET A 60 22.01 3.39 4.43
C MET A 60 21.86 4.62 3.53
N ASP A 61 22.31 4.54 2.27
CA ASP A 61 22.21 5.61 1.28
C ASP A 61 20.87 5.61 0.52
N GLN A 62 19.97 4.67 0.83
CA GLN A 62 18.59 4.60 0.33
C GLN A 62 17.54 4.80 1.43
N LEU A 63 17.95 4.99 2.68
CA LEU A 63 17.06 5.06 3.83
C LEU A 63 16.84 6.52 4.25
N PHE A 64 15.58 6.91 4.38
CA PHE A 64 15.14 8.26 4.70
C PHE A 64 14.17 8.28 5.90
N THR A 65 14.02 9.45 6.51
CA THR A 65 12.97 9.81 7.48
C THR A 65 12.31 11.10 7.04
N PHE A 66 11.05 11.29 7.41
CA PHE A 66 10.34 12.55 7.24
C PHE A 66 10.17 13.19 8.60
N GLN A 67 10.81 14.34 8.81
CA GLN A 67 10.81 15.02 10.12
C GLN A 67 10.91 16.52 9.94
N ASN A 68 10.12 17.27 10.71
CA ASN A 68 10.16 18.74 10.75
C ASN A 68 10.03 19.41 9.36
N GLY A 69 9.25 18.81 8.45
CA GLY A 69 9.07 19.30 7.08
C GLY A 69 10.27 19.09 6.16
N GLN A 70 11.20 18.19 6.52
CA GLN A 70 12.35 17.80 5.71
C GLN A 70 12.33 16.29 5.45
N VAL A 71 12.98 15.87 4.35
CA VAL A 71 13.33 14.47 4.09
C VAL A 71 14.80 14.29 4.45
N THR A 72 15.08 13.58 5.54
CA THR A 72 16.42 13.41 6.09
C THR A 72 16.93 11.99 5.79
N MET A 73 18.21 11.84 5.45
CA MET A 73 18.87 10.54 5.41
C MET A 73 18.80 9.89 6.80
N TYR A 74 18.27 8.67 6.88
CA TYR A 74 18.01 8.00 8.16
C TYR A 74 19.24 7.99 9.08
N GLY A 75 19.06 8.38 10.34
CA GLY A 75 20.12 8.39 11.35
C GLY A 75 21.24 9.43 11.11
N GLY A 76 20.98 10.51 10.36
CA GLY A 76 21.96 11.54 10.05
C GLY A 76 21.42 12.97 10.07
N SER A 77 22.28 13.91 9.67
CA SER A 77 22.03 15.36 9.59
C SER A 77 22.07 15.88 8.14
N MET A 78 21.76 15.00 7.18
CA MET A 78 21.81 15.29 5.75
C MET A 78 20.40 15.15 5.16
N CYS A 79 19.98 16.11 4.36
CA CYS A 79 18.62 16.27 3.87
C CYS A 79 18.58 16.23 2.34
N LEU A 80 17.46 15.77 1.80
CA LEU A 80 17.06 16.05 0.42
C LEU A 80 17.03 17.56 0.23
N ASP A 81 17.57 18.02 -0.89
CA ASP A 81 17.80 19.42 -1.16
C ASP A 81 17.60 19.70 -2.66
N VAL A 82 16.86 20.77 -2.97
CA VAL A 82 16.78 21.30 -4.33
C VAL A 82 18.04 22.12 -4.60
N THR A 83 18.89 21.65 -5.52
CA THR A 83 20.22 22.24 -5.77
C THR A 83 20.13 23.75 -5.99
N ASP A 84 20.90 24.49 -5.18
CA ASP A 84 21.00 25.95 -5.16
C ASP A 84 19.66 26.70 -4.97
N GLY A 85 18.57 26.00 -4.62
CA GLY A 85 17.25 26.59 -4.47
C GLY A 85 16.66 27.11 -5.78
N VAL A 86 17.09 26.57 -6.92
CA VAL A 86 16.64 27.03 -8.23
C VAL A 86 15.24 26.51 -8.53
N ASN A 87 14.25 27.42 -8.55
CA ASN A 87 12.87 27.10 -8.92
C ASN A 87 12.66 27.08 -10.44
N ALA A 88 13.28 26.10 -11.09
CA ALA A 88 13.12 25.79 -12.50
C ALA A 88 12.79 24.31 -12.69
N ASP A 89 12.06 24.01 -13.77
CA ASP A 89 11.85 22.63 -14.19
C ASP A 89 13.18 22.00 -14.58
N GLY A 90 13.43 20.79 -14.06
CA GLY A 90 14.66 20.06 -14.31
C GLY A 90 15.80 20.34 -13.33
N THR A 91 15.61 21.26 -12.36
CA THR A 91 16.58 21.42 -11.26
C THR A 91 16.76 20.08 -10.55
N LYS A 92 18.00 19.61 -10.48
CA LYS A 92 18.29 18.30 -9.89
C LYS A 92 18.24 18.34 -8.37
N LEU A 93 17.89 17.20 -7.77
CA LEU A 93 17.96 17.01 -6.34
C LEU A 93 19.37 16.55 -5.93
N GLN A 94 19.75 16.91 -4.72
CA GLN A 94 20.99 16.51 -4.08
C GLN A 94 20.76 16.21 -2.60
N ILE A 95 21.81 15.74 -1.94
CA ILE A 95 21.92 15.73 -0.50
C ILE A 95 22.71 16.96 -0.05
N TRP A 96 22.24 17.61 1.01
CA TRP A 96 22.96 18.70 1.66
C TRP A 96 22.75 18.66 3.17
N GLN A 97 23.64 19.27 3.94
CA GLN A 97 23.50 19.41 5.38
C GLN A 97 22.12 20.01 5.70
N CYS A 98 21.41 19.40 6.64
CA CYS A 98 20.11 19.86 7.06
C CYS A 98 20.24 21.22 7.76
N TYR A 99 19.43 22.19 7.32
CA TYR A 99 19.25 23.46 8.02
C TYR A 99 17.76 23.67 8.32
N GLN A 100 17.45 23.85 9.61
CA GLN A 100 16.07 24.09 10.04
C GLN A 100 15.51 25.34 9.36
N GLY A 101 14.33 25.21 8.74
CA GLY A 101 13.69 26.31 8.02
C GLY A 101 14.30 26.63 6.65
N SER A 102 15.26 25.83 6.15
CA SER A 102 15.77 25.99 4.79
C SER A 102 14.67 25.79 3.76
N ALA A 103 14.46 26.81 2.93
CA ALA A 103 13.48 26.74 1.85
C ALA A 103 13.79 25.60 0.89
N ASN A 104 15.06 25.31 0.58
CA ASN A 104 15.48 24.29 -0.40
C ASN A 104 15.28 22.85 0.08
N GLN A 105 15.02 22.68 1.39
CA GLN A 105 14.90 21.39 2.06
C GLN A 105 13.52 21.19 2.66
N ALA A 106 12.59 22.11 2.38
CA ALA A 106 11.22 22.06 2.87
C ALA A 106 10.38 21.19 1.93
N PHE A 107 10.03 19.99 2.33
CA PHE A 107 9.24 19.05 1.54
C PHE A 107 7.93 18.70 2.23
N TYR A 108 6.92 18.40 1.41
CA TYR A 108 5.60 17.97 1.84
C TYR A 108 5.22 16.68 1.11
N TYR A 109 4.87 15.64 1.86
CA TYR A 109 4.40 14.38 1.29
C TYR A 109 2.90 14.24 1.51
N ASN A 110 2.14 14.10 0.43
CA ASN A 110 0.71 13.87 0.51
C ASN A 110 0.42 12.37 0.45
N SER A 111 -0.01 11.78 1.56
CA SER A 111 -0.34 10.35 1.62
C SER A 111 -1.59 9.99 0.81
N TRP A 112 -2.40 10.97 0.40
CA TRP A 112 -3.62 10.75 -0.38
C TRP A 112 -3.40 10.70 -1.87
N ASP A 113 -2.31 11.27 -2.40
CA ASP A 113 -2.00 11.26 -3.85
C ASP A 113 -0.57 10.82 -4.17
N TYR A 114 0.25 10.54 -3.14
CA TYR A 114 1.64 10.12 -3.21
C TYR A 114 2.61 11.16 -3.80
N THR A 115 2.21 12.42 -3.88
CA THR A 115 3.11 13.50 -4.29
C THR A 115 4.10 13.85 -3.18
N LEU A 116 5.38 13.96 -3.55
CA LEU A 116 6.41 14.58 -2.72
C LEU A 116 6.75 15.94 -3.33
N SER A 117 6.34 17.02 -2.68
CA SER A 117 6.42 18.38 -3.22
C SER A 117 7.42 19.26 -2.48
N TRP A 118 8.04 20.18 -3.22
CA TRP A 118 8.84 21.25 -2.67
C TRP A 118 7.91 22.35 -2.13
N ASN A 119 7.89 22.46 -0.80
CA ASN A 119 6.83 23.14 -0.05
C ASN A 119 6.66 24.61 -0.50
N GLY A 120 5.45 24.94 -0.96
CA GLY A 120 5.09 26.29 -1.40
C GLY A 120 5.77 26.76 -2.70
N LYS A 121 6.40 25.86 -3.47
CA LYS A 121 7.10 26.23 -4.72
C LYS A 121 6.39 25.78 -6.00
N GLY A 122 5.32 24.99 -5.88
CA GLY A 122 4.59 24.44 -7.03
C GLY A 122 5.39 23.40 -7.82
N LYS A 123 6.41 22.80 -7.19
CA LYS A 123 7.26 21.77 -7.78
C LYS A 123 7.15 20.45 -7.02
N CYS A 124 7.22 19.36 -7.74
CA CYS A 124 7.14 17.99 -7.25
C CYS A 124 8.44 17.26 -7.58
N VAL A 125 8.86 16.36 -6.69
CA VAL A 125 9.94 15.41 -6.96
C VAL A 125 9.53 14.54 -8.12
N ASP A 126 10.38 14.46 -9.14
CA ASP A 126 10.03 14.00 -10.47
C ASP A 126 11.06 12.97 -10.96
N LEU A 127 10.54 11.81 -11.37
CA LEU A 127 11.28 10.77 -12.05
C LEU A 127 11.58 11.26 -13.47
N THR A 128 12.77 11.87 -13.61
CA THR A 128 13.25 12.47 -14.86
C THR A 128 13.00 11.54 -16.06
N ASP A 129 12.29 12.09 -17.05
CA ASP A 129 11.97 11.43 -18.33
C ASP A 129 11.27 10.06 -18.18
N TRP A 130 10.61 9.81 -17.03
CA TRP A 130 9.98 8.52 -16.71
C TRP A 130 10.95 7.32 -16.76
N SER A 131 12.26 7.59 -16.66
CA SER A 131 13.28 6.56 -16.86
C SER A 131 13.56 5.78 -15.59
N LEU A 132 13.30 4.46 -15.63
CA LEU A 132 13.63 3.52 -14.55
C LEU A 132 15.10 3.04 -14.58
N ALA A 133 15.95 3.63 -15.43
CA ALA A 133 17.36 3.28 -15.49
C ALA A 133 18.08 3.62 -14.18
N SER A 134 18.84 2.67 -13.64
CA SER A 134 19.71 2.92 -12.48
C SER A 134 20.72 4.02 -12.83
N GLY A 135 20.89 5.00 -11.94
CA GLY A 135 21.67 6.22 -12.18
C GLY A 135 20.87 7.41 -12.70
N ASN A 136 19.58 7.25 -13.04
CA ASN A 136 18.74 8.36 -13.47
C ASN A 136 18.69 9.44 -12.38
N ARG A 137 19.09 10.68 -12.70
CA ARG A 137 19.17 11.82 -11.76
C ARG A 137 17.77 12.37 -11.52
N ILE A 138 17.33 12.39 -10.28
CA ILE A 138 16.00 12.90 -9.92
C ILE A 138 16.00 14.43 -9.93
N GLN A 139 14.85 14.99 -10.31
CA GLN A 139 14.67 16.43 -10.46
C GLN A 139 13.44 16.91 -9.71
N VAL A 140 13.25 18.22 -9.71
CA VAL A 140 11.95 18.82 -9.46
C VAL A 140 11.33 19.29 -10.77
N TRP A 141 10.01 19.18 -10.85
CA TRP A 141 9.23 19.65 -12.00
C TRP A 141 7.89 20.22 -11.53
N SER A 142 7.29 21.08 -12.35
CA SER A 142 5.95 21.64 -12.11
C SER A 142 4.97 20.54 -11.76
N CYS A 143 4.33 20.66 -10.59
CA CYS A 143 3.37 19.66 -10.13
C CYS A 143 2.19 19.57 -11.10
N SER A 144 1.79 18.35 -11.42
CA SER A 144 0.67 18.07 -12.32
C SER A 144 -0.18 16.93 -11.78
N GLN A 145 -1.50 17.05 -11.91
CA GLN A 145 -2.43 16.05 -11.38
C GLN A 145 -2.25 14.72 -12.11
N ASN A 146 -2.26 13.61 -11.35
CA ASN A 146 -2.17 12.24 -11.85
C ASN A 146 -0.95 11.97 -12.75
N ASN A 147 0.11 12.79 -12.63
CA ASN A 147 1.33 12.55 -13.37
C ASN A 147 2.18 11.51 -12.62
N GLN A 148 2.21 10.30 -13.17
CA GLN A 148 2.79 9.14 -12.51
C GLN A 148 4.28 9.32 -12.20
N ASN A 149 5.01 10.14 -12.98
CA ASN A 149 6.42 10.41 -12.73
C ASN A 149 6.67 11.26 -11.47
N GLN A 150 5.63 11.83 -10.87
CA GLN A 150 5.68 12.65 -9.64
C GLN A 150 5.12 11.94 -8.42
N LEU A 151 4.75 10.67 -8.55
CA LEU A 151 4.15 9.88 -7.47
C LEU A 151 5.19 8.90 -6.90
N TRP A 152 5.25 8.84 -5.58
CA TRP A 152 6.25 8.09 -4.85
C TRP A 152 5.63 7.33 -3.69
N HIS A 153 5.77 6.01 -3.68
CA HIS A 153 5.47 5.21 -2.51
C HIS A 153 6.55 5.38 -1.44
N VAL A 154 6.15 5.20 -0.19
CA VAL A 154 7.05 5.17 0.97
C VAL A 154 6.82 3.86 1.72
N GLY A 155 7.90 3.14 2.03
CA GLY A 155 7.78 1.86 2.74
C GLY A 155 9.12 1.29 3.18
N TYR A 156 9.24 -0.04 3.18
CA TYR A 156 10.32 -0.76 3.84
C TYR A 156 10.84 -1.93 3.00
N MET A 157 12.13 -2.24 3.16
CA MET A 157 12.66 -3.54 2.77
C MET A 157 12.09 -4.62 3.68
N ALA A 158 11.62 -5.73 3.11
CA ALA A 158 11.13 -6.87 3.90
C ALA A 158 12.20 -7.44 4.85
N SER A 159 13.48 -7.32 4.49
CA SER A 159 14.61 -7.78 5.30
C SER A 159 14.92 -6.89 6.50
N ALA A 160 14.33 -5.71 6.59
CA ALA A 160 14.63 -4.70 7.60
C ALA A 160 13.35 -4.04 8.17
N LEU A 161 12.32 -4.85 8.40
CA LEU A 161 11.07 -4.35 8.96
C LEU A 161 11.25 -3.80 10.38
N PRO A 162 10.64 -2.64 10.70
CA PRO A 162 10.59 -2.15 12.07
C PRO A 162 9.67 -3.04 12.92
N GLN A 163 9.76 -2.92 14.25
CA GLN A 163 8.79 -3.56 15.14
C GLN A 163 7.39 -2.99 14.90
N LYS A 164 7.26 -1.66 14.76
CA LYS A 164 6.02 -0.99 14.35
C LYS A 164 6.32 -0.03 13.22
N SER A 165 5.50 -0.04 12.19
CA SER A 165 5.60 0.86 11.05
C SER A 165 4.88 2.18 11.29
N GLN A 166 3.84 2.21 12.12
CA GLN A 166 3.01 3.40 12.33
C GLN A 166 2.63 3.65 13.80
N ASN A 167 2.35 4.93 14.12
CA ASN A 167 1.75 5.33 15.39
C ASN A 167 0.31 4.83 15.52
N GLY A 168 0.02 4.14 16.63
CA GLY A 168 -1.30 3.57 16.91
C GLY A 168 -1.43 2.11 16.51
N GLN A 169 -0.43 1.53 15.87
CA GLN A 169 -0.37 0.11 15.55
C GLN A 169 -0.40 -0.75 16.83
N SER A 170 -1.30 -1.74 16.88
CA SER A 170 -1.46 -2.66 18.02
C SER A 170 -0.49 -3.84 17.97
N GLY A 171 -0.26 -4.44 16.80
CA GLY A 171 0.66 -5.54 16.59
C GLY A 171 2.09 -5.13 16.20
N GLN A 172 2.79 -6.00 15.46
CA GLN A 172 4.17 -5.78 15.01
C GLN A 172 4.41 -6.19 13.56
N ASN A 173 5.33 -5.52 12.86
CA ASN A 173 5.68 -5.85 11.48
C ASN A 173 6.89 -6.79 11.34
N ASN A 174 7.87 -6.71 12.24
CA ASN A 174 9.01 -7.64 12.24
C ASN A 174 8.61 -8.98 12.85
N CYS A 175 7.86 -9.78 12.07
CA CYS A 175 7.30 -11.04 12.52
C CYS A 175 8.32 -12.19 12.57
N GLY A 176 9.45 -12.05 11.87
CA GLY A 176 10.44 -13.12 11.73
C GLY A 176 9.92 -14.32 10.93
N THR A 177 10.75 -15.36 10.81
CA THR A 177 10.46 -16.57 10.03
C THR A 177 10.19 -17.82 10.89
N GLY A 178 10.22 -17.65 12.22
CA GLY A 178 10.08 -18.72 13.20
C GLY A 178 8.63 -19.05 13.54
N ALA A 179 8.41 -19.47 14.80
CA ALA A 179 7.07 -19.76 15.32
C ALA A 179 6.11 -18.57 15.12
N ALA A 180 4.85 -18.88 14.86
CA ALA A 180 3.78 -17.90 14.73
C ALA A 180 3.76 -16.94 15.93
N LYS A 181 3.76 -15.64 15.65
CA LYS A 181 3.54 -14.58 16.63
C LYS A 181 2.06 -14.20 16.60
N ASP A 182 1.45 -14.15 17.78
CA ASP A 182 0.01 -13.88 17.91
C ASP A 182 -0.42 -12.50 17.40
N ASN A 183 0.52 -11.55 17.27
CA ASN A 183 0.26 -10.16 16.89
C ASN A 183 1.02 -9.71 15.64
N CYS A 184 1.38 -10.64 14.75
CA CYS A 184 2.01 -10.29 13.47
C CYS A 184 1.07 -9.47 12.58
N GLN A 185 1.62 -8.41 11.97
CA GLN A 185 0.93 -7.48 11.09
C GLN A 185 1.62 -7.29 9.74
N THR A 186 2.26 -8.33 9.23
CA THR A 186 2.89 -8.30 7.90
C THR A 186 2.36 -9.46 7.08
N LEU A 187 1.59 -9.15 6.05
CA LEU A 187 0.92 -10.12 5.20
C LEU A 187 1.81 -10.47 4.00
N TRP A 188 1.81 -11.76 3.64
CA TRP A 188 2.47 -12.27 2.44
C TRP A 188 1.45 -12.82 1.46
N ILE A 189 1.63 -12.57 0.17
CA ILE A 189 0.76 -13.08 -0.91
C ILE A 189 1.60 -13.58 -2.10
N ASN A 190 1.92 -14.88 -2.10
CA ASN A 190 2.80 -15.49 -3.11
C ASN A 190 2.07 -16.45 -4.05
N SER A 191 1.19 -17.30 -3.53
CA SER A 191 0.49 -18.33 -4.29
C SER A 191 -0.77 -18.79 -3.55
N MET A 192 -1.55 -19.69 -4.16
CA MET A 192 -2.72 -20.30 -3.51
C MET A 192 -2.40 -21.07 -2.23
N ASP A 193 -1.15 -21.51 -2.03
CA ASP A 193 -0.67 -22.27 -0.87
C ASP A 193 0.33 -21.52 0.01
N ASP A 194 0.67 -20.30 -0.38
CA ASP A 194 1.59 -19.44 0.33
C ASP A 194 1.04 -18.02 0.40
N PHE A 195 0.08 -17.81 1.30
CA PHE A 195 -0.48 -16.49 1.55
C PHE A 195 -0.95 -16.35 2.99
N CYS A 196 -1.18 -15.12 3.41
CA CYS A 196 -1.87 -14.78 4.63
C CYS A 196 -3.09 -13.91 4.34
N LEU A 197 -4.01 -13.88 5.29
CA LEU A 197 -5.16 -12.97 5.37
C LEU A 197 -5.09 -12.19 6.66
N TRP A 198 -5.67 -11.00 6.65
CA TRP A 198 -5.93 -10.25 7.85
C TRP A 198 -7.17 -10.76 8.56
N GLY A 199 -7.10 -10.95 9.87
CA GLY A 199 -8.27 -11.37 10.64
C GLY A 199 -8.24 -10.87 12.08
N PRO A 200 -9.39 -10.90 12.77
CA PRO A 200 -9.46 -10.38 14.13
C PRO A 200 -8.50 -11.10 15.08
N PRO A 201 -7.74 -10.38 15.94
CA PRO A 201 -6.86 -11.03 16.92
C PRO A 201 -7.65 -11.85 17.95
N ASN A 202 -8.89 -11.47 18.22
CA ASN A 202 -9.86 -12.15 19.07
C ASN A 202 -11.21 -12.18 18.37
N LYS A 203 -12.12 -13.05 18.83
CA LYS A 203 -13.44 -13.20 18.21
C LYS A 203 -14.20 -11.88 18.14
N ALA A 204 -14.42 -11.35 16.94
CA ALA A 204 -15.06 -10.05 16.71
C ALA A 204 -15.75 -10.02 15.34
N ASN A 205 -16.60 -9.01 15.10
CA ASN A 205 -16.96 -8.66 13.73
C ASN A 205 -15.74 -8.01 13.06
N VAL A 206 -15.59 -8.19 11.76
CA VAL A 206 -14.49 -7.64 10.96
C VAL A 206 -14.49 -6.12 11.07
N GLY A 207 -15.64 -5.47 10.79
CA GLY A 207 -15.83 -4.02 10.90
C GLY A 207 -15.47 -3.41 12.25
N ASP A 208 -15.61 -4.16 13.36
CA ASP A 208 -15.27 -3.68 14.70
C ASP A 208 -13.75 -3.80 15.01
N ALA A 209 -13.04 -4.65 14.26
CA ALA A 209 -11.65 -5.03 14.53
C ALA A 209 -10.65 -4.55 13.46
N GLU A 210 -11.12 -3.88 12.40
CA GLU A 210 -10.34 -3.56 11.19
C GLU A 210 -9.00 -2.90 11.48
N ARG A 211 -8.94 -2.05 12.52
CA ARG A 211 -7.73 -1.33 12.91
C ARG A 211 -6.65 -2.21 13.55
N ASP A 212 -7.05 -3.35 14.13
CA ASP A 212 -6.23 -4.19 15.01
C ASP A 212 -5.99 -5.60 14.45
N MET A 213 -6.29 -5.82 13.16
CA MET A 213 -6.15 -7.11 12.52
C MET A 213 -4.73 -7.66 12.61
N VAL A 214 -4.64 -9.00 12.66
CA VAL A 214 -3.39 -9.77 12.67
C VAL A 214 -3.41 -10.78 11.52
N THR A 215 -2.24 -11.23 11.09
CA THR A 215 -2.15 -12.13 9.93
C THR A 215 -2.37 -13.60 10.30
N TYR A 216 -3.16 -14.29 9.49
CA TYR A 216 -3.36 -15.73 9.47
C TYR A 216 -2.84 -16.29 8.15
N CYS A 217 -1.88 -17.20 8.18
CA CYS A 217 -1.14 -17.72 7.05
C CYS A 217 -1.47 -19.19 6.77
N THR A 218 -1.40 -19.58 5.50
CA THR A 218 -1.60 -20.97 5.07
C THR A 218 -0.50 -21.91 5.55
N LYS A 219 0.72 -21.39 5.77
CA LYS A 219 1.88 -22.15 6.20
C LYS A 219 2.82 -21.32 7.10
N PRO A 220 3.71 -21.97 7.87
CA PRO A 220 4.77 -21.30 8.63
C PRO A 220 5.77 -20.56 7.73
N GLY A 221 6.58 -19.70 8.34
CA GLY A 221 7.66 -18.96 7.66
C GLY A 221 7.44 -17.46 7.55
N HIS A 222 6.22 -16.97 7.79
CA HIS A 222 5.87 -15.55 7.74
C HIS A 222 5.67 -14.91 9.12
N GLY A 223 5.79 -15.70 10.19
CA GLY A 223 5.59 -15.26 11.57
C GLY A 223 4.14 -14.93 11.94
N GLY A 224 3.18 -15.05 11.02
CA GLY A 224 1.74 -14.97 11.29
C GLY A 224 1.17 -16.23 11.94
N ARG A 225 -0.07 -16.13 12.44
CA ARG A 225 -0.84 -17.28 12.95
C ARG A 225 -1.05 -18.30 11.84
N ILE A 226 -1.10 -19.59 12.14
CA ILE A 226 -1.41 -20.60 11.13
C ILE A 226 -2.92 -20.79 11.05
N MET A 227 -3.48 -20.76 9.84
CA MET A 227 -4.89 -21.07 9.61
C MET A 227 -5.18 -22.51 10.03
N PRO A 228 -6.17 -22.76 10.90
CA PRO A 228 -6.57 -24.12 11.23
C PRO A 228 -7.07 -24.93 10.02
N ALA A 229 -6.95 -26.26 10.07
CA ALA A 229 -7.49 -27.15 9.05
C ALA A 229 -8.96 -26.85 8.72
N GLY A 230 -9.30 -26.84 7.44
CA GLY A 230 -10.66 -26.62 6.97
C GLY A 230 -11.18 -25.18 7.13
N THR A 231 -10.29 -24.23 7.46
CA THR A 231 -10.57 -22.79 7.31
C THR A 231 -10.85 -22.47 5.84
N LEU A 232 -10.03 -22.98 4.91
CA LEU A 232 -10.21 -22.78 3.48
C LEU A 232 -10.97 -23.96 2.86
N LYS A 233 -11.97 -23.66 2.03
CA LYS A 233 -12.83 -24.66 1.35
C LYS A 233 -12.87 -24.47 -0.16
N GLY A 234 -12.36 -23.35 -0.67
CA GLY A 234 -12.06 -23.10 -2.07
C GLY A 234 -11.11 -21.90 -2.15
N VAL A 235 -10.14 -21.95 -3.05
CA VAL A 235 -9.14 -20.89 -3.25
C VAL A 235 -8.82 -20.78 -4.73
N HIS A 236 -8.93 -19.57 -5.26
CA HIS A 236 -8.58 -19.24 -6.63
C HIS A 236 -7.52 -18.13 -6.59
N PHE A 237 -6.30 -18.48 -6.97
CA PHE A 237 -5.20 -17.53 -7.15
C PHE A 237 -5.10 -17.12 -8.61
N VAL A 238 -4.98 -15.82 -8.87
CA VAL A 238 -4.67 -15.27 -10.19
C VAL A 238 -3.49 -14.34 -10.08
N LYS A 239 -2.54 -14.51 -11.00
CA LYS A 239 -1.51 -13.52 -11.28
C LYS A 239 -1.80 -12.87 -12.63
N THR A 240 -1.84 -11.54 -12.64
CA THR A 240 -1.90 -10.73 -13.86
C THR A 240 -0.60 -9.98 -14.05
N LYS A 241 -0.56 -9.04 -15.02
CA LYS A 241 0.59 -8.14 -15.18
C LYS A 241 0.68 -7.10 -14.04
N ASP A 242 -0.46 -6.62 -13.53
CA ASP A 242 -0.53 -5.47 -12.64
C ASP A 242 -0.98 -5.83 -11.21
N TYR A 243 -1.44 -7.06 -10.95
CA TYR A 243 -1.78 -7.51 -9.58
C TYR A 243 -1.74 -9.03 -9.39
N VAL A 244 -1.66 -9.43 -8.11
CA VAL A 244 -2.06 -10.77 -7.68
C VAL A 244 -3.36 -10.69 -6.90
N GLN A 245 -4.18 -11.72 -7.03
CA GLN A 245 -5.46 -11.82 -6.36
C GLN A 245 -5.69 -13.23 -5.86
N ILE A 246 -6.26 -13.35 -4.66
CA ILE A 246 -6.75 -14.61 -4.12
C ILE A 246 -8.20 -14.41 -3.70
N THR A 247 -9.08 -15.26 -4.20
CA THR A 247 -10.49 -15.30 -3.84
C THR A 247 -10.86 -16.67 -3.32
N GLY A 248 -11.87 -16.76 -2.47
CA GLY A 248 -12.31 -18.07 -2.02
C GLY A 248 -13.37 -18.06 -0.94
N VAL A 249 -13.70 -19.27 -0.50
CA VAL A 249 -14.73 -19.55 0.49
C VAL A 249 -14.20 -20.46 1.59
N GLY A 250 -14.79 -20.37 2.77
CA GLY A 250 -14.20 -20.97 3.97
C GLY A 250 -15.12 -21.09 5.17
N ASP A 251 -14.49 -21.33 6.32
CA ASP A 251 -15.05 -21.19 7.67
C ASP A 251 -14.12 -20.27 8.46
N PHE A 252 -14.32 -18.96 8.29
CA PHE A 252 -13.44 -17.95 8.89
C PHE A 252 -13.76 -17.69 10.36
N THR A 253 -14.77 -18.37 10.91
CA THR A 253 -14.95 -18.44 12.36
C THR A 253 -13.78 -19.11 13.07
N LYS A 254 -12.99 -19.92 12.33
CA LYS A 254 -11.73 -20.51 12.77
C LYS A 254 -10.56 -19.52 12.88
N ILE A 255 -10.68 -18.35 12.25
CA ILE A 255 -9.73 -17.24 12.35
C ILE A 255 -10.39 -16.03 13.03
N ASN A 256 -11.24 -16.30 14.02
CA ASN A 256 -11.86 -15.33 14.91
C ASN A 256 -12.89 -14.38 14.28
N VAL A 257 -13.32 -14.60 13.03
CA VAL A 257 -14.49 -13.87 12.51
C VAL A 257 -15.75 -14.34 13.26
N LYS A 258 -16.63 -13.42 13.65
CA LYS A 258 -17.88 -13.80 14.29
C LYS A 258 -18.78 -14.56 13.31
N ASN A 259 -19.49 -15.56 13.80
CA ASN A 259 -20.44 -16.30 12.95
C ASN A 259 -21.53 -15.36 12.42
N LYS A 260 -21.85 -15.45 11.12
CA LYS A 260 -22.79 -14.58 10.39
C LYS A 260 -22.39 -13.11 10.31
N ASP A 261 -21.11 -12.82 10.48
CA ASP A 261 -20.58 -11.52 10.14
C ASP A 261 -20.36 -11.44 8.62
N GLU A 262 -21.13 -10.59 7.95
CA GLU A 262 -21.11 -10.45 6.48
C GLU A 262 -19.85 -9.72 5.98
N GLY A 263 -19.01 -9.23 6.89
CA GLY A 263 -17.63 -8.85 6.63
C GLY A 263 -17.32 -7.36 6.74
N GLY A 264 -16.15 -6.98 6.24
CA GLY A 264 -15.64 -5.61 6.18
C GLY A 264 -14.49 -5.50 5.19
N GLU A 265 -14.12 -4.27 4.87
CA GLU A 265 -12.98 -3.95 3.99
C GLU A 265 -11.74 -3.62 4.82
N LEU A 266 -10.62 -4.15 4.39
CA LEU A 266 -9.29 -3.87 4.92
C LEU A 266 -8.43 -3.33 3.78
N ASP A 267 -7.74 -2.22 4.03
CA ASP A 267 -7.00 -1.51 2.99
C ASP A 267 -5.85 -0.67 3.57
N ASN A 268 -5.00 -0.15 2.69
CA ASN A 268 -3.80 0.62 3.02
C ASN A 268 -4.05 2.10 3.40
N HIS A 269 -5.25 2.64 3.19
CA HIS A 269 -5.55 4.06 3.44
C HIS A 269 -6.44 4.25 4.67
N GLY A 270 -7.58 3.56 4.76
CA GLY A 270 -8.60 3.81 5.79
C GLY A 270 -9.10 5.26 5.82
N ALA A 271 -10.11 5.55 6.65
CA ALA A 271 -10.73 6.89 6.70
C ALA A 271 -9.79 8.00 7.23
N ASP A 272 -8.74 7.64 7.99
CA ASP A 272 -7.79 8.60 8.58
C ASP A 272 -6.38 8.55 7.97
N GLY A 273 -6.20 7.82 6.86
CA GLY A 273 -4.94 7.72 6.12
C GLY A 273 -3.89 6.78 6.74
N LYS A 274 -4.25 5.96 7.74
CA LYS A 274 -3.34 5.02 8.42
C LYS A 274 -3.49 3.56 7.96
N GLY A 275 -4.52 3.27 7.18
CA GLY A 275 -4.91 1.92 6.80
C GLY A 275 -5.63 1.16 7.91
N ASN A 276 -6.25 0.07 7.49
CA ASN A 276 -7.02 -0.87 8.29
C ASN A 276 -6.54 -2.29 7.91
N PRO A 277 -5.63 -2.92 8.67
CA PRO A 277 -5.12 -2.49 9.97
C PRO A 277 -4.09 -1.36 9.92
N ILE A 278 -4.01 -0.61 11.02
CA ILE A 278 -2.98 0.42 11.17
C ILE A 278 -1.60 -0.25 11.09
N GLY A 279 -0.76 0.23 10.19
CA GLY A 279 0.57 -0.34 9.98
C GLY A 279 0.57 -1.70 9.30
N GLY A 280 -0.52 -2.08 8.64
CA GLY A 280 -0.56 -3.24 7.75
C GLY A 280 0.43 -3.07 6.59
N LEU A 281 1.27 -4.09 6.39
CA LEU A 281 2.22 -4.15 5.27
C LEU A 281 1.99 -5.43 4.49
N VAL A 282 2.02 -5.33 3.15
CA VAL A 282 1.86 -6.48 2.25
C VAL A 282 3.13 -6.70 1.45
N TYR A 283 3.58 -7.95 1.39
CA TYR A 283 4.74 -8.38 0.63
C TYR A 283 4.41 -9.57 -0.27
N GLY A 284 5.18 -9.72 -1.35
CA GLY A 284 5.08 -10.91 -2.17
C GLY A 284 6.27 -11.09 -3.12
N ASN A 285 6.34 -12.27 -3.71
CA ASN A 285 7.39 -12.68 -4.63
C ASN A 285 6.96 -12.69 -6.11
N SER A 286 5.69 -12.42 -6.39
CA SER A 286 5.08 -12.58 -7.71
C SER A 286 5.63 -11.61 -8.76
N PHE A 287 6.06 -10.42 -8.32
CA PHE A 287 6.56 -9.34 -9.19
C PHE A 287 8.03 -8.99 -8.97
N GLY A 288 8.70 -9.75 -8.11
CA GLY A 288 10.05 -9.46 -7.64
C GLY A 288 10.22 -10.04 -6.24
N GLN A 289 11.44 -10.39 -5.86
CA GLN A 289 11.70 -11.03 -4.58
C GLN A 289 11.44 -10.07 -3.42
N ASN A 290 10.65 -10.51 -2.44
CA ASN A 290 10.36 -9.78 -1.20
C ASN A 290 9.88 -8.34 -1.43
N LEU A 291 9.08 -8.14 -2.47
CA LEU A 291 8.63 -6.82 -2.89
C LEU A 291 7.47 -6.35 -2.02
N GLN A 292 7.51 -5.11 -1.55
CA GLN A 292 6.34 -4.50 -0.90
C GLN A 292 5.27 -4.18 -1.96
N TYR A 293 4.02 -4.52 -1.68
CA TYR A 293 2.87 -4.09 -2.45
C TYR A 293 2.16 -2.99 -1.65
N HIS A 294 2.24 -1.75 -2.16
CA HIS A 294 1.76 -0.57 -1.45
C HIS A 294 0.25 -0.39 -1.55
N GLU A 295 -0.33 -0.85 -2.66
CA GLU A 295 -1.77 -0.81 -2.92
C GLU A 295 -2.35 -2.21 -2.81
N TRP A 296 -3.28 -2.38 -1.89
CA TRP A 296 -3.93 -3.65 -1.62
C TRP A 296 -5.27 -3.43 -0.94
N THR A 297 -6.15 -4.41 -1.14
CA THR A 297 -7.45 -4.46 -0.49
C THR A 297 -7.74 -5.90 -0.12
N GLU A 298 -8.39 -6.12 1.02
CA GLU A 298 -8.89 -7.40 1.46
C GLU A 298 -10.33 -7.24 1.96
N PHE A 299 -11.20 -8.17 1.60
CA PHE A 299 -12.50 -8.32 2.22
C PHE A 299 -12.55 -9.69 2.90
N LEU A 300 -13.09 -9.71 4.11
CA LEU A 300 -13.25 -10.93 4.88
C LEU A 300 -14.63 -10.94 5.52
N SER A 301 -15.37 -12.04 5.32
CA SER A 301 -16.60 -12.36 6.02
C SER A 301 -16.46 -13.71 6.73
N TYR A 302 -17.52 -14.18 7.40
CA TYR A 302 -17.48 -15.47 8.09
C TYR A 302 -17.30 -16.69 7.16
N ASN A 303 -17.59 -16.56 5.86
CA ASN A 303 -17.57 -17.67 4.89
C ASN A 303 -16.92 -17.36 3.53
N GLU A 304 -16.56 -16.10 3.25
CA GLU A 304 -15.96 -15.65 1.99
C GLU A 304 -14.78 -14.71 2.26
N PHE A 305 -13.78 -14.75 1.38
CA PHE A 305 -12.69 -13.78 1.40
C PHE A 305 -12.22 -13.44 -0.02
N CYS A 306 -11.58 -12.29 -0.13
CA CYS A 306 -10.78 -11.93 -1.29
C CYS A 306 -9.71 -10.94 -0.89
N ILE A 307 -8.52 -11.08 -1.46
CA ILE A 307 -7.42 -10.14 -1.30
C ILE A 307 -6.80 -9.89 -2.66
N ARG A 308 -6.48 -8.63 -2.94
CA ARG A 308 -5.74 -8.20 -4.13
C ARG A 308 -4.60 -7.30 -3.71
N ALA A 309 -3.44 -7.50 -4.31
CA ALA A 309 -2.27 -6.64 -4.12
C ALA A 309 -1.74 -6.21 -5.49
N CYS A 310 -1.62 -4.91 -5.68
CA CYS A 310 -1.42 -4.28 -6.98
C CYS A 310 -0.04 -3.62 -7.06
N ILE A 311 0.49 -3.55 -8.28
CA ILE A 311 1.76 -2.91 -8.60
C ILE A 311 1.64 -1.97 -9.79
N GLY A 312 2.66 -1.13 -9.95
CA GLY A 312 2.78 -0.26 -11.09
C GLY A 312 1.87 0.97 -11.05
N PRO A 313 1.88 1.74 -12.14
CA PRO A 313 1.29 3.08 -12.15
C PRO A 313 -0.24 3.13 -11.99
N ASN A 314 -0.93 2.02 -12.29
CA ASN A 314 -2.38 1.91 -12.19
C ASN A 314 -2.84 1.17 -10.92
N ALA A 315 -1.93 0.87 -9.99
CA ALA A 315 -2.21 0.01 -8.85
C ALA A 315 -3.45 0.44 -8.05
N ARG A 316 -3.63 1.74 -7.82
CA ARG A 316 -4.80 2.30 -7.12
C ARG A 316 -6.14 2.10 -7.83
N ASN A 317 -6.14 2.01 -9.16
CA ASN A 317 -7.37 1.72 -9.91
C ASN A 317 -7.74 0.22 -9.84
N HIS A 318 -6.74 -0.66 -9.68
CA HIS A 318 -6.96 -2.09 -9.54
C HIS A 318 -7.25 -2.49 -8.09
N CYS A 319 -6.63 -1.84 -7.10
CA CYS A 319 -6.88 -2.04 -5.67
C CYS A 319 -7.65 -0.84 -5.11
N PHE A 320 -8.78 -0.54 -5.74
CA PHE A 320 -9.63 0.59 -5.38
C PHE A 320 -10.42 0.28 -4.10
N ASN A 321 -10.46 1.24 -3.17
CA ASN A 321 -10.88 1.04 -1.78
C ASN A 321 -12.02 1.99 -1.32
N GLU A 322 -12.90 2.40 -2.24
CA GLU A 322 -14.06 3.26 -1.92
C GLU A 322 -15.42 2.51 -1.97
N TYR A 323 -15.41 1.18 -2.09
CA TYR A 323 -16.63 0.35 -2.22
C TYR A 323 -16.70 -0.75 -1.16
N ASP A 324 -16.48 -0.36 0.10
CA ASP A 324 -16.44 -1.17 1.31
C ASP A 324 -17.71 -2.00 1.60
N GLU A 325 -18.89 -1.48 1.31
CA GLU A 325 -20.16 -2.19 1.48
C GLU A 325 -20.50 -3.17 0.34
N MET A 326 -19.71 -3.20 -0.75
CA MET A 326 -20.04 -4.00 -1.94
C MET A 326 -19.50 -5.43 -1.90
N GLY A 327 -18.54 -5.70 -1.02
CA GLY A 327 -17.95 -7.02 -0.82
C GLY A 327 -17.11 -7.55 -1.99
N CYS A 328 -16.78 -8.83 -1.90
CA CYS A 328 -15.79 -9.47 -2.75
C CYS A 328 -16.18 -9.56 -4.23
N THR A 329 -17.39 -10.04 -4.52
CA THR A 329 -17.81 -10.30 -5.90
C THR A 329 -17.90 -9.03 -6.76
N PHE A 330 -18.17 -7.88 -6.13
CA PHE A 330 -18.19 -6.59 -6.82
C PHE A 330 -16.78 -6.02 -7.03
N ASN A 331 -15.94 -6.04 -5.99
CA ASN A 331 -14.60 -5.45 -6.01
C ASN A 331 -13.56 -6.32 -6.73
N MET A 332 -13.68 -7.64 -6.61
CA MET A 332 -12.72 -8.63 -7.08
C MET A 332 -13.40 -9.80 -7.80
N PRO A 333 -14.14 -9.55 -8.91
CA PRO A 333 -14.85 -10.61 -9.63
C PRO A 333 -13.90 -11.73 -10.08
N ALA A 334 -14.20 -12.96 -9.64
CA ALA A 334 -13.36 -14.15 -9.85
C ALA A 334 -14.14 -15.44 -9.58
N ASN A 335 -13.42 -16.56 -9.54
CA ASN A 335 -13.96 -17.83 -9.06
C ASN A 335 -14.01 -17.88 -7.51
N TYR A 336 -15.17 -18.22 -6.96
CA TYR A 336 -15.41 -18.42 -5.51
C TYR A 336 -15.97 -19.82 -5.21
N ASP A 337 -15.86 -20.75 -6.15
CA ASP A 337 -16.48 -22.07 -6.05
C ASP A 337 -15.87 -22.91 -4.93
N LYS A 338 -16.74 -23.45 -4.09
CA LYS A 338 -16.36 -24.40 -3.05
C LYS A 338 -15.80 -25.68 -3.66
N GLY A 339 -14.69 -26.17 -3.13
CA GLY A 339 -14.00 -27.38 -3.58
C GLY A 339 -13.07 -27.15 -4.76
N ILE A 340 -12.99 -25.92 -5.28
CA ILE A 340 -12.02 -25.55 -6.31
C ILE A 340 -10.79 -24.93 -5.63
N PHE A 341 -9.63 -25.51 -5.93
CA PHE A 341 -8.33 -24.98 -5.54
C PHE A 341 -7.48 -24.87 -6.80
N GLU A 342 -7.25 -23.64 -7.24
CA GLU A 342 -6.55 -23.42 -8.51
C GLU A 342 -5.70 -22.16 -8.52
N SER A 343 -4.66 -22.21 -9.36
CA SER A 343 -3.74 -21.11 -9.62
C SER A 343 -3.69 -20.86 -11.11
N CYS A 344 -3.99 -19.64 -11.54
CA CYS A 344 -4.11 -19.26 -12.94
C CYS A 344 -3.23 -18.05 -13.28
N GLN A 345 -2.92 -17.90 -14.57
CA GLN A 345 -2.61 -16.58 -15.13
C GLN A 345 -3.92 -15.89 -15.50
N GLY A 346 -3.95 -14.56 -15.48
CA GLY A 346 -5.14 -13.80 -15.85
C GLY A 346 -4.81 -12.47 -16.49
N GLU A 347 -5.83 -11.91 -17.14
CA GLU A 347 -5.82 -10.53 -17.61
C GLU A 347 -6.30 -9.60 -16.49
N ASP A 348 -5.93 -8.32 -16.57
CA ASP A 348 -6.40 -7.34 -15.59
C ASP A 348 -7.90 -7.13 -15.68
N SER A 349 -8.51 -6.97 -14.51
CA SER A 349 -9.88 -6.52 -14.38
C SER A 349 -10.07 -5.08 -14.86
N LEU A 350 -11.29 -4.81 -15.30
CA LEU A 350 -11.75 -3.44 -15.49
C LEU A 350 -11.65 -2.69 -14.15
N PRO A 351 -11.26 -1.40 -14.15
CA PRO A 351 -11.22 -0.59 -12.93
C PRO A 351 -12.55 -0.64 -12.20
N VAL A 352 -12.51 -0.95 -10.91
CA VAL A 352 -13.74 -1.18 -10.12
C VAL A 352 -14.65 0.05 -10.19
N GLY A 353 -15.93 -0.17 -10.47
CA GLY A 353 -16.96 0.86 -10.49
C GLY A 353 -16.88 1.84 -11.68
N LEU A 354 -15.99 1.62 -12.64
CA LEU A 354 -15.86 2.44 -13.85
C LEU A 354 -16.65 1.83 -15.01
N TYR A 355 -17.78 2.45 -15.35
CA TYR A 355 -18.65 2.01 -16.45
C TYR A 355 -18.56 3.01 -17.61
N GLY A 356 -17.82 2.62 -18.66
CA GLY A 356 -17.48 3.53 -19.75
C GLY A 356 -16.56 4.64 -19.26
N THR A 357 -17.02 5.89 -19.31
CA THR A 357 -16.28 7.06 -18.81
C THR A 357 -16.76 7.55 -17.43
N SER A 358 -17.74 6.87 -16.83
CA SER A 358 -18.39 7.30 -15.59
C SER A 358 -18.03 6.37 -14.44
N ARG A 359 -17.56 6.94 -13.34
CA ARG A 359 -17.37 6.21 -12.08
C ARG A 359 -18.66 6.26 -11.28
N TRP A 360 -19.17 5.09 -10.91
CA TRP A 360 -20.30 4.98 -9.98
C TRP A 360 -19.80 5.19 -8.55
N HIS A 361 -20.67 5.68 -7.67
CA HIS A 361 -20.37 5.86 -6.24
C HIS A 361 -21.34 5.04 -5.40
N GLN A 362 -20.81 4.44 -4.33
CA GLN A 362 -21.60 3.64 -3.40
C GLN A 362 -22.79 4.41 -2.84
N GLY A 363 -23.91 3.70 -2.63
CA GLY A 363 -25.17 4.29 -2.17
C GLY A 363 -26.05 4.90 -3.28
N VAL A 364 -25.52 5.10 -4.50
CA VAL A 364 -26.29 5.64 -5.63
C VAL A 364 -27.11 4.54 -6.32
N LYS A 365 -28.40 4.80 -6.57
CA LYS A 365 -29.32 3.86 -7.24
C LYS A 365 -29.57 4.21 -8.72
N PRO A 366 -29.70 3.22 -9.62
CA PRO A 366 -29.52 1.79 -9.35
C PRO A 366 -28.04 1.44 -9.15
N THR A 367 -27.78 0.52 -8.23
CA THR A 367 -26.45 -0.11 -8.11
C THR A 367 -26.18 -0.91 -9.38
N PRO A 368 -25.08 -0.68 -10.10
CA PRO A 368 -24.75 -1.44 -11.29
C PRO A 368 -24.35 -2.87 -10.94
N ALA A 369 -24.44 -3.77 -11.92
CA ALA A 369 -23.90 -5.12 -11.77
C ALA A 369 -22.37 -5.08 -11.68
N PRO A 370 -21.73 -6.00 -10.93
CA PRO A 370 -20.29 -6.18 -10.95
C PRO A 370 -19.71 -6.26 -12.37
N HIS A 371 -18.45 -5.86 -12.52
CA HIS A 371 -17.73 -6.14 -13.76
C HIS A 371 -17.62 -7.65 -14.01
N PRO A 372 -17.58 -8.08 -15.29
CA PRO A 372 -17.38 -9.49 -15.61
C PRO A 372 -16.05 -10.00 -15.04
N VAL A 373 -16.02 -11.29 -14.71
CA VAL A 373 -14.78 -11.98 -14.33
C VAL A 373 -13.78 -11.87 -15.49
N PRO A 374 -12.55 -11.39 -15.25
CA PRO A 374 -11.53 -11.30 -16.28
C PRO A 374 -11.16 -12.69 -16.82
N PRO A 375 -10.76 -12.80 -18.09
CA PRO A 375 -10.26 -14.06 -18.63
C PRO A 375 -9.07 -14.59 -17.81
N SER A 376 -9.10 -15.90 -17.53
CA SER A 376 -8.00 -16.63 -16.92
C SER A 376 -7.54 -17.79 -17.82
N SER A 377 -6.27 -18.17 -17.67
CA SER A 377 -5.63 -19.21 -18.47
C SER A 377 -4.57 -19.96 -17.66
N SER A 378 -4.05 -21.06 -18.21
CA SER A 378 -2.97 -21.84 -17.59
C SER A 378 -3.27 -22.28 -16.15
N CYS A 379 -4.55 -22.55 -15.86
CA CYS A 379 -5.01 -22.90 -14.52
C CYS A 379 -4.51 -24.29 -14.11
N VAL A 380 -3.80 -24.35 -12.99
CA VAL A 380 -3.38 -25.60 -12.35
C VAL A 380 -4.27 -25.84 -11.15
N ARG A 381 -4.89 -27.02 -11.08
CA ARG A 381 -5.78 -27.42 -9.98
C ARG A 381 -5.09 -28.37 -9.01
N THR A 382 -5.40 -28.22 -7.73
CA THR A 382 -5.07 -29.19 -6.69
C THR A 382 -6.33 -29.64 -5.95
N SER A 383 -6.21 -30.70 -5.17
CA SER A 383 -7.33 -31.19 -4.34
C SER A 383 -7.53 -30.37 -3.06
N THR A 384 -6.48 -29.65 -2.64
CA THR A 384 -6.47 -28.81 -1.43
C THR A 384 -5.37 -27.76 -1.54
N VAL A 385 -5.48 -26.74 -0.70
CA VAL A 385 -4.33 -25.94 -0.30
C VAL A 385 -3.50 -26.76 0.69
N GLY A 386 -2.17 -26.71 0.57
CA GLY A 386 -1.27 -27.30 1.55
C GLY A 386 -1.33 -26.56 2.90
N LEU A 387 -2.36 -26.80 3.70
CA LEU A 387 -2.34 -26.50 5.14
C LEU A 387 -1.53 -27.63 5.80
N GLY A 388 -0.21 -27.59 5.61
CA GLY A 388 0.70 -28.65 6.02
C GLY A 388 0.48 -29.08 7.47
N TYR A 389 0.22 -30.37 7.66
CA TYR A 389 0.45 -31.07 8.92
C TYR A 389 1.55 -32.09 8.70
#